data_AF-A0A7C9AVR6-F1
#
_entry.id   AF-A0A7C9AVR6-F1
#
_cell.length_a   1.000
_cell.length_b   1.000
_cell.length_c   1.000
_cell.angle_alpha   90.00
_cell.angle_beta   90.00
_cell.angle_gamma   90.00
#
_symmetry.space_group_name_H-M   'P 1'
#
loop_
_entity.id
_entity.type
_entity.pdbx_description
1 polymer ?
#
loop_
_entity_poly.entity_id
_entity_poly.type
_entity_poly.pdbx_seq_one_letter_code
_entity_poly.pdbx_strand_id
1 'polypeptide(L)'
;TALSPLDGRYWNKVKDLAPCMSEYGLIRYRVLVEIKWLLMLSQIPEVVEVPSFSDESQQFLQGLIDGFDIEDALQVKNIEKVTNHDVKAVEYFLKQKCGSHPEISQVLEFFHFACTS
;
A
#
# COMPACT_ATOMS: atom_id res chain seq x y z
N THR A 1 23.28 11.07 13.45
CA THR A 1 23.61 10.07 14.49
C THR A 1 22.33 9.39 14.94
N ALA A 2 22.35 8.09 15.27
CA ALA A 2 21.16 7.38 15.76
C ALA A 2 20.89 7.71 17.24
N LEU A 3 19.62 7.87 17.63
CA LEU A 3 19.20 8.10 19.02
C LEU A 3 19.03 6.78 19.78
N SER A 4 18.38 5.80 19.17
CA SER A 4 18.20 4.46 19.73
C SER A 4 19.43 3.59 19.46
N PRO A 5 19.87 2.74 20.41
CA PRO A 5 20.95 1.80 20.16
C PRO A 5 20.54 0.68 19.19
N LEU A 6 19.24 0.43 18.98
CA LEU A 6 18.75 -0.56 18.02
C LEU A 6 19.13 -0.18 16.58
N ASP A 7 19.02 1.11 16.25
CA ASP A 7 19.39 1.66 14.93
C ASP A 7 20.88 2.05 14.82
N GLY A 8 21.69 1.67 15.82
CA GLY A 8 23.11 2.00 15.90
C GLY A 8 23.93 0.83 16.43
N ARG A 9 24.29 0.87 17.72
CA ARG A 9 25.16 -0.12 18.37
C ARG A 9 24.74 -1.58 18.12
N TYR A 10 23.43 -1.83 18.08
CA TYR A 10 22.85 -3.17 17.94
C TYR A 10 22.25 -3.44 16.55
N TRP A 11 22.46 -2.55 15.58
CA TRP A 11 21.89 -2.68 14.23
C TRP A 11 22.13 -4.06 13.61
N ASN A 12 23.38 -4.54 13.64
CA ASN A 12 23.74 -5.84 13.08
C ASN A 12 23.04 -7.04 13.74
N LYS A 13 22.43 -6.85 14.94
CA LYS A 13 21.65 -7.88 15.63
C LYS A 13 20.16 -7.86 15.30
N VAL A 14 19.64 -6.72 14.83
CA VAL A 14 18.19 -6.51 14.67
C VAL A 14 17.78 -6.06 13.27
N LYS A 15 18.73 -5.80 12.36
CA LYS A 15 18.47 -5.30 11.00
C LYS A 15 17.49 -6.16 10.19
N ASP A 16 17.41 -7.46 10.47
CA ASP A 16 16.50 -8.37 9.77
C ASP A 16 15.02 -8.13 10.15
N LEU A 17 14.76 -7.38 11.23
CA LEU A 17 13.43 -6.90 11.60
C LEU A 17 13.03 -5.62 10.85
N ALA A 18 13.97 -4.89 10.27
CA ALA A 18 13.68 -3.62 9.61
C ALA A 18 12.63 -3.71 8.48
N PRO A 19 12.54 -4.80 7.69
CA PRO A 19 11.49 -4.93 6.67
C PRO A 19 10.05 -4.96 7.21
N CYS A 20 9.83 -5.21 8.51
CA CYS A 20 8.50 -5.25 9.13
C CYS A 20 8.32 -4.29 10.32
N MET A 21 9.40 -3.93 11.02
CA MET A 21 9.39 -3.09 12.23
C MET A 21 10.01 -1.71 11.96
N SER A 22 9.73 -1.14 10.79
CA SER A 22 10.12 0.21 10.41
C SER A 22 8.94 0.94 9.76
N GLU A 23 9.08 2.25 9.59
CA GLU A 23 8.12 3.05 8.81
C GLU A 23 7.92 2.49 7.39
N TYR A 24 9.01 2.09 6.74
CA TYR A 24 8.96 1.41 5.44
C TYR A 24 8.11 0.15 5.51
N GLY A 25 8.36 -0.70 6.52
CA GLY A 25 7.61 -1.93 6.73
C GLY A 25 6.12 -1.65 6.95
N LEU A 26 5.78 -0.68 7.80
CA LEU A 26 4.41 -0.28 8.07
C LEU A 26 3.69 0.18 6.80
N ILE A 27 4.32 1.05 6.00
CA ILE A 27 3.74 1.53 4.74
C ILE A 27 3.56 0.37 3.75
N ARG A 28 4.57 -0.49 3.58
CA ARG A 28 4.50 -1.66 2.71
C ARG A 28 3.33 -2.58 3.06
N TYR A 29 3.14 -2.86 4.35
CA TYR A 29 2.04 -3.72 4.79
C TYR A 29 0.67 -3.03 4.67
N ARG A 30 0.58 -1.71 4.84
CA ARG A 30 -0.66 -0.97 4.55
C ARG A 30 -1.04 -1.02 3.07
N VAL A 31 -0.08 -0.79 2.18
CA VAL A 31 -0.27 -0.95 0.72
C VAL A 31 -0.76 -2.36 0.40
N LEU A 32 -0.14 -3.38 0.99
CA LEU A 32 -0.58 -4.77 0.83
C LEU A 32 -2.03 -4.96 1.25
N VAL A 33 -2.40 -4.51 2.46
CA VAL A 33 -3.77 -4.68 2.99
C VAL A 33 -4.80 -3.97 2.13
N GLU A 34 -4.53 -2.74 1.70
CA GLU A 34 -5.44 -1.98 0.83
C GLU A 34 -5.66 -2.67 -0.53
N ILE A 35 -4.58 -3.20 -1.14
CA ILE A 35 -4.70 -3.96 -2.40
C ILE A 35 -5.50 -5.25 -2.18
N LYS A 36 -5.20 -6.00 -1.11
CA LYS A 36 -5.94 -7.24 -0.79
C LYS A 36 -7.40 -6.94 -0.46
N TRP A 37 -7.70 -5.79 0.13
CA TRP A 37 -9.07 -5.36 0.40
C TRP A 37 -9.84 -5.11 -0.89
N LEU A 38 -9.28 -4.34 -1.84
CA LEU A 38 -9.92 -4.12 -3.14
C LEU A 38 -10.13 -5.43 -3.92
N LEU A 39 -9.15 -6.35 -3.87
CA LEU A 39 -9.28 -7.69 -4.45
C LEU A 39 -10.38 -8.53 -3.77
N MET A 40 -10.56 -8.39 -2.46
CA MET A 40 -11.64 -9.06 -1.75
C MET A 40 -13.00 -8.50 -2.17
N LEU A 41 -13.14 -7.16 -2.27
CA LEU A 41 -14.37 -6.51 -2.72
C LEU A 41 -14.80 -7.01 -4.10
N SER A 42 -13.86 -7.21 -5.03
CA SER A 42 -14.17 -7.69 -6.38
C SER A 42 -14.64 -9.14 -6.46
N GLN A 43 -14.51 -9.89 -5.36
CA GLN A 43 -14.96 -11.28 -5.24
C GLN A 43 -16.34 -11.40 -4.58
N ILE A 44 -16.93 -10.30 -4.10
CA ILE A 44 -18.24 -10.29 -3.45
C ILE A 44 -19.30 -10.00 -4.52
N PRO A 45 -20.18 -10.96 -4.88
CA PRO A 45 -21.17 -10.77 -5.95
C PRO A 45 -22.15 -9.62 -5.71
N GLU A 46 -22.41 -9.27 -4.45
CA GLU A 46 -23.29 -8.18 -4.06
C GLU A 46 -22.67 -6.79 -4.25
N VAL A 47 -21.35 -6.67 -4.37
CA VAL A 47 -20.63 -5.41 -4.61
C VAL A 47 -20.47 -5.21 -6.12
N VAL A 48 -21.59 -4.90 -6.79
CA VAL A 48 -21.66 -4.83 -8.26
C VAL A 48 -20.82 -3.70 -8.86
N GLU A 49 -20.51 -2.66 -8.07
CA GLU A 49 -19.65 -1.55 -8.47
C GLU A 49 -18.17 -1.94 -8.61
N VAL A 50 -17.76 -3.05 -7.98
CA VAL A 50 -16.40 -3.60 -8.10
C VAL A 50 -16.49 -4.99 -8.73
N PRO A 51 -16.54 -5.09 -10.07
CA PRO A 51 -16.61 -6.38 -10.74
C PRO A 51 -15.32 -7.18 -10.52
N SER A 52 -15.41 -8.50 -10.64
CA SER A 52 -14.24 -9.38 -10.60
C SER A 52 -13.21 -8.99 -11.65
N PHE A 53 -11.97 -8.81 -11.21
CA PHE A 53 -10.86 -8.41 -12.06
C PHE A 53 -10.37 -9.56 -12.94
N SER A 54 -9.91 -9.22 -14.14
CA SER A 54 -9.20 -10.17 -15.01
C SER A 54 -7.88 -10.64 -14.37
N ASP A 55 -7.34 -11.76 -14.86
CA ASP A 55 -6.05 -12.28 -14.41
C ASP A 55 -4.92 -11.24 -14.59
N GLU A 56 -4.98 -10.42 -15.64
CA GLU A 56 -4.01 -9.34 -15.89
C GLU A 56 -4.09 -8.26 -14.80
N SER A 57 -5.29 -7.77 -14.48
CA SER A 57 -5.51 -6.82 -13.38
C SER A 57 -5.06 -7.37 -12.04
N GLN A 58 -5.33 -8.65 -11.76
CA GLN A 58 -4.89 -9.30 -10.52
C GLN A 58 -3.35 -9.41 -10.45
N GLN A 59 -2.70 -9.77 -11.57
CA GLN A 59 -1.24 -9.82 -11.67
C GLN A 59 -0.62 -8.43 -11.52
N PHE A 60 -1.22 -7.39 -12.09
CA PHE A 60 -0.76 -6.01 -11.91
C PHE A 60 -0.79 -5.59 -10.43
N LEU A 61 -1.92 -5.80 -9.75
CA LEU A 61 -2.06 -5.51 -8.32
C LEU A 61 -1.08 -6.32 -7.45
N GLN A 62 -0.88 -7.59 -7.78
CA GLN A 62 0.11 -8.43 -7.10
C GLN A 62 1.54 -7.93 -7.36
N GLY A 63 1.84 -7.45 -8.57
CA GLY A 63 3.10 -6.82 -8.92
C GLY A 63 3.40 -5.55 -8.12
N LEU A 64 2.38 -4.75 -7.79
CA LEU A 64 2.55 -3.60 -6.88
C LEU A 64 2.94 -4.02 -5.46
N ILE A 65 2.47 -5.18 -4.99
CA ILE A 65 2.84 -5.72 -3.67
C ILE A 65 4.28 -6.26 -3.69
N ASP A 66 4.59 -7.08 -4.70
CA ASP A 66 5.86 -7.80 -4.80
C ASP A 66 7.01 -6.87 -5.18
N GLY A 67 6.72 -5.83 -5.97
CA GLY A 67 7.67 -4.82 -6.41
C GLY A 67 7.75 -3.59 -5.51
N PHE A 68 7.01 -3.53 -4.40
CA PHE A 68 7.03 -2.37 -3.50
C PHE A 68 8.45 -2.11 -2.96
N ASP A 69 8.94 -0.90 -3.15
CA ASP A 69 10.32 -0.52 -2.81
C ASP A 69 10.42 0.79 -2.00
N ILE A 70 11.66 1.21 -1.74
CA ILE A 70 11.93 2.40 -0.93
C ILE A 70 11.49 3.69 -1.62
N GLU A 71 11.49 3.74 -2.95
CA GLU A 71 11.05 4.92 -3.71
C GLU A 71 9.54 5.09 -3.57
N ASP A 72 8.80 4.00 -3.62
CA ASP A 72 7.36 3.98 -3.36
C ASP A 72 7.03 4.45 -1.93
N ALA A 73 7.76 3.96 -0.92
CA ALA A 73 7.59 4.43 0.46
C ALA A 73 7.88 5.93 0.58
N LEU A 74 8.88 6.46 -0.12
CA LEU A 74 9.16 7.90 -0.16
C LEU A 74 8.05 8.69 -0.86
N GLN A 75 7.43 8.15 -1.91
CA GLN A 75 6.25 8.76 -2.55
C GLN A 75 5.09 8.87 -1.57
N VAL A 76 4.78 7.80 -0.82
CA VAL A 76 3.76 7.84 0.24
C VAL A 76 4.08 8.92 1.27
N LYS A 77 5.32 8.99 1.79
CA LYS A 77 5.71 10.05 2.75
C LYS A 77 5.61 11.45 2.15
N ASN A 78 5.82 11.63 0.85
CA ASN A 78 5.66 12.93 0.21
C ASN A 78 4.19 13.36 0.12
N ILE A 79 3.29 12.43 -0.14
CA ILE A 79 1.84 12.67 -0.10
C ILE A 79 1.38 12.95 1.33
N GLU A 80 1.93 12.23 2.31
CA GLU A 80 1.64 12.41 3.74
C GLU A 80 1.95 13.83 4.24
N LYS A 81 3.00 14.48 3.71
CA LYS A 81 3.30 15.88 4.06
C LYS A 81 2.16 16.84 3.72
N VAL A 82 1.32 16.50 2.74
CA VAL A 82 0.18 17.33 2.32
C VAL A 82 -1.09 16.92 3.07
N THR A 83 -1.33 15.61 3.20
CA THR A 83 -2.55 15.07 3.83
C THR A 83 -2.50 15.09 5.36
N ASN A 84 -1.29 15.10 5.94
CA ASN A 84 -1.01 14.92 7.36
C ASN A 84 -1.67 13.65 7.95
N HIS A 85 -1.81 12.61 7.13
CA HIS A 85 -2.43 11.34 7.49
C HIS A 85 -1.84 10.19 6.65
N ASP A 86 -1.26 9.21 7.34
CA ASP A 86 -0.50 8.10 6.73
C ASP A 86 -1.35 7.15 5.88
N VAL A 87 -2.50 6.67 6.37
CA VAL A 87 -3.41 5.80 5.61
C VAL A 87 -3.98 6.52 4.41
N LYS A 88 -4.36 7.80 4.55
CA LYS A 88 -4.86 8.57 3.41
C LYS A 88 -3.77 8.79 2.35
N ALA A 89 -2.51 8.93 2.76
CA ALA A 89 -1.39 8.99 1.82
C ALA A 89 -1.21 7.69 1.03
N VAL A 90 -1.42 6.52 1.66
CA VAL A 90 -1.42 5.22 0.96
C VAL A 90 -2.56 5.14 -0.06
N GLU A 91 -3.77 5.59 0.29
CA GLU A 91 -4.90 5.61 -0.66
C GLU A 91 -4.57 6.47 -1.89
N TYR A 92 -4.07 7.69 -1.70
CA TYR A 92 -3.67 8.56 -2.81
C TYR A 92 -2.54 7.96 -3.64
N PHE A 93 -1.56 7.31 -3.02
CA PHE A 93 -0.49 6.61 -3.72
C PHE A 93 -1.04 5.50 -4.63
N LEU A 94 -1.95 4.67 -4.12
CA LEU A 94 -2.59 3.60 -4.89
C LEU A 94 -3.44 4.14 -6.04
N LYS A 95 -4.19 5.23 -5.80
CA LYS A 95 -4.94 5.92 -6.85
C LYS A 95 -4.05 6.43 -7.97
N GLN A 96 -2.87 6.96 -7.65
CA GLN A 96 -1.89 7.40 -8.66
C GLN A 96 -1.30 6.21 -9.44
N LYS A 97 -0.90 5.13 -8.76
CA LYS A 97 -0.33 3.93 -9.40
C LYS A 97 -1.31 3.22 -10.32
N CYS A 98 -2.61 3.23 -9.98
CA CYS A 98 -3.64 2.51 -10.72
C CYS A 98 -4.40 3.38 -11.73
N GLY A 99 -4.14 4.69 -11.79
CA GLY A 99 -4.96 5.65 -12.54
C GLY A 99 -4.99 5.43 -14.06
N SER A 100 -4.00 4.74 -14.63
CA SER A 100 -3.96 4.40 -16.06
C SER A 100 -4.41 2.96 -16.37
N HIS A 101 -4.70 2.14 -15.35
CA HIS A 101 -5.06 0.74 -15.56
C HIS A 101 -6.53 0.62 -16.02
N PRO A 102 -6.87 -0.04 -17.14
CA PRO A 102 -8.21 -0.01 -17.73
C PRO A 102 -9.35 -0.42 -16.79
N GLU A 103 -9.19 -1.49 -16.02
CA GLU A 103 -10.20 -1.97 -15.07
C GLU A 103 -10.14 -1.21 -13.73
N ILE A 104 -8.97 -1.17 -13.09
CA ILE A 104 -8.81 -0.64 -11.72
C ILE A 104 -9.09 0.88 -11.65
N SER A 105 -8.78 1.63 -12.72
CA SER A 105 -9.05 3.07 -12.77
C SER A 105 -10.54 3.42 -12.65
N GLN A 106 -11.45 2.47 -12.91
CA GLN A 106 -12.89 2.66 -12.80
C GLN A 106 -13.40 2.58 -11.35
N VAL A 107 -12.59 2.02 -10.44
CA VAL A 107 -12.98 1.72 -9.05
C VAL A 107 -11.98 2.29 -8.04
N LEU A 108 -11.22 3.33 -8.40
CA LEU A 108 -10.20 3.95 -7.53
C LEU A 108 -10.75 4.41 -6.17
N GLU A 109 -12.02 4.83 -6.13
CA GLU A 109 -12.67 5.27 -4.90
C GLU A 109 -13.04 4.13 -3.95
N PHE A 110 -12.82 2.87 -4.35
CA PHE A 110 -13.01 1.69 -3.49
C PHE A 110 -11.76 1.29 -2.71
N PHE A 111 -10.60 1.91 -2.96
CA PHE A 111 -9.50 1.84 -1.99
C PHE A 111 -9.98 2.41 -0.65
N HIS A 112 -9.70 1.71 0.44
CA HIS A 112 -10.17 2.03 1.80
C HIS A 112 -11.71 2.05 2.00
N PHE A 113 -12.49 1.47 1.08
CA PHE A 113 -13.96 1.48 1.18
C PHE A 113 -14.45 0.83 2.48
N ALA A 114 -15.26 1.58 3.24
CA ALA A 114 -15.83 1.18 4.52
C ALA A 114 -14.81 0.76 5.60
N CYS A 115 -13.53 1.10 5.42
CA CYS A 115 -12.49 0.89 6.41
C CYS A 115 -12.36 2.10 7.36
N THR A 116 -11.59 1.89 8.43
CA THR A 116 -11.10 2.97 9.29
C THR A 116 -9.59 2.81 9.49
N SER A 117 -8.92 3.91 9.81
CA SER A 117 -7.46 3.99 9.93
C SER A 117 -6.93 3.50 11.28
#